data_AF-A0A0J8J3S5-F1
#
_entry.id   AF-A0A0J8J3S5-F1
#
_cell.length_a   1.000
_cell.length_b   1.000
_cell.length_c   1.000
_cell.angle_alpha   90.00
_cell.angle_beta   90.00
_cell.angle_gamma   90.00
#
_symmetry.space_group_name_H-M   'P 1'
#
loop_
_entity.id
_entity.type
_entity.pdbx_description
1 polymer ?
#
loop_
_entity_poly.entity_id
_entity_poly.type
_entity_poly.pdbx_seq_one_letter_code
_entity_poly.pdbx_strand_id
1 'polypeptide(L)'
;MRKKANLFVASVMVFAVLCWMAPLAKAVPVPEAEITYTTKTSDELSDMFLVSDYTFESPYVVMNAKNQATVMFNTSSATKITYTFQNKTISGPSFTKSHQFTISGLKSGQNHISLKKVDKNGQSLTETLTIDVPEKKTSKKKHWSYLSFKNLAATRELKQDE
;
A
#
# COMPACT_ATOMS: atom_id res chain seq x y z
N MET A 1 -7.64 36.78 -84.80
CA MET A 1 -8.59 37.71 -84.15
C MET A 1 -8.10 37.94 -82.72
N ARG A 2 -7.41 39.05 -82.38
CA ARG A 2 -7.92 40.33 -81.81
C ARG A 2 -8.81 40.06 -80.56
N LYS A 3 -8.49 40.41 -79.30
CA LYS A 3 -8.09 41.70 -78.69
C LYS A 3 -7.58 41.46 -77.25
N LYS A 4 -6.38 41.96 -76.88
CA LYS A 4 -6.09 43.19 -76.10
C LYS A 4 -6.04 43.01 -74.58
N ALA A 5 -4.84 43.25 -74.05
CA ALA A 5 -4.50 43.53 -72.67
C ALA A 5 -5.04 44.91 -72.20
N ASN A 6 -4.94 45.11 -70.88
CA ASN A 6 -5.04 46.37 -70.09
C ASN A 6 -6.35 46.59 -69.33
N LEU A 7 -6.37 46.11 -68.08
CA LEU A 7 -6.78 46.96 -66.96
C LEU A 7 -5.95 46.57 -65.71
N PHE A 8 -4.68 46.94 -65.75
CA PHE A 8 -3.86 47.08 -64.55
C PHE A 8 -4.16 48.48 -63.97
N VAL A 9 -4.04 48.62 -62.65
CA VAL A 9 -3.95 49.88 -61.89
C VAL A 9 -5.28 50.57 -61.54
N ALA A 10 -5.96 50.11 -60.49
CA ALA A 10 -6.60 50.98 -59.48
C ALA A 10 -7.31 50.17 -58.38
N SER A 11 -6.58 49.35 -57.61
CA SER A 11 -6.90 49.16 -56.17
C SER A 11 -5.73 48.44 -55.48
N VAL A 12 -4.57 49.07 -55.59
CA VAL A 12 -3.59 49.00 -54.50
C VAL A 12 -4.27 49.63 -53.29
N MET A 13 -4.00 49.09 -52.09
CA MET A 13 -4.09 49.80 -50.81
C MET A 13 -5.27 49.50 -49.87
N VAL A 14 -5.71 48.24 -49.71
CA VAL A 14 -6.48 47.86 -48.51
C VAL A 14 -6.06 46.45 -48.04
N PHE A 15 -5.33 46.42 -46.94
CA PHE A 15 -4.85 45.26 -46.17
C PHE A 15 -3.64 44.46 -46.69
N ALA A 16 -2.50 45.13 -46.73
CA ALA A 16 -1.36 44.57 -46.02
C ALA A 16 -1.77 44.38 -44.54
N VAL A 17 -1.22 43.36 -43.87
CA VAL A 17 -1.48 42.98 -42.48
C VAL A 17 -2.68 42.02 -42.30
N LEU A 18 -2.53 40.79 -42.78
CA LEU A 18 -2.88 39.65 -41.94
C LEU A 18 -1.65 38.74 -41.90
N CYS A 19 -0.69 39.20 -41.09
CA CYS A 19 0.34 38.36 -40.52
C CYS A 19 -0.28 37.06 -40.02
N TRP A 20 0.44 35.97 -40.26
CA TRP A 20 0.58 34.84 -39.35
C TRP A 20 -0.41 34.82 -38.18
N MET A 21 -1.54 34.15 -38.38
CA MET A 21 -2.14 33.43 -37.28
C MET A 21 -1.82 31.96 -37.56
N ALA A 22 -0.62 31.55 -37.13
CA ALA A 22 -0.45 30.16 -36.77
C ALA A 22 -1.64 29.82 -35.85
N PRO A 23 -2.31 28.68 -36.02
CA PRO A 23 -3.23 28.24 -34.99
C PRO A 23 -2.36 28.07 -33.75
N LEU A 24 -2.45 29.02 -32.82
CA LEU A 24 -2.18 28.71 -31.43
C LEU A 24 -3.15 27.58 -31.13
N ALA A 25 -2.65 26.35 -31.27
CA ALA A 25 -3.20 25.22 -30.57
C ALA A 25 -3.25 25.69 -29.12
N LYS A 26 -4.45 26.11 -28.69
CA LYS A 26 -4.73 26.27 -27.27
C LYS A 26 -4.28 24.94 -26.70
N ALA A 27 -3.20 24.96 -25.93
CA ALA A 27 -2.81 23.84 -25.12
C ALA A 27 -4.07 23.52 -24.32
N VAL A 28 -4.74 22.43 -24.69
CA VAL A 28 -5.81 21.87 -23.87
C VAL A 28 -5.14 21.66 -22.52
N PRO A 29 -5.66 22.25 -21.43
CA PRO A 29 -5.10 22.01 -20.12
C PRO A 29 -5.00 20.49 -19.96
N VAL A 30 -3.76 20.03 -19.75
CA VAL A 30 -3.45 18.66 -19.35
C VAL A 30 -4.48 18.29 -18.28
N PRO A 31 -5.23 17.16 -18.41
CA PRO A 31 -6.19 16.80 -17.39
C PRO A 31 -5.43 16.76 -16.06
N GLU A 32 -5.73 17.74 -15.21
CA GLU A 32 -5.22 17.77 -13.85
C GLU A 32 -5.57 16.41 -13.27
N ALA A 33 -4.55 15.66 -12.87
CA ALA A 33 -4.74 14.37 -12.27
C ALA A 33 -5.71 14.56 -11.10
N GLU A 34 -6.95 14.10 -11.30
CA GLU A 34 -8.01 14.21 -10.31
C GLU A 34 -7.59 13.28 -9.18
N ILE A 35 -6.91 13.86 -8.19
CA ILE A 35 -6.43 13.14 -7.02
C ILE A 35 -7.69 12.74 -6.27
N THR A 36 -8.15 11.51 -6.46
CA THR A 36 -9.28 10.96 -5.71
C THR A 36 -8.80 10.76 -4.27
N TYR A 37 -9.00 11.77 -3.44
CA TYR A 37 -8.82 11.62 -2.00
C TYR A 37 -9.99 10.78 -1.48
N THR A 38 -9.65 9.58 -1.00
CA THR A 38 -10.59 8.75 -0.25
C THR A 38 -10.98 9.49 1.03
N THR A 39 -12.27 9.80 1.20
CA THR A 39 -12.84 10.40 2.42
C THR A 39 -13.20 9.36 3.47
N LYS A 40 -12.52 8.19 3.45
CA LYS A 40 -12.79 7.12 4.40
C LYS A 40 -12.25 7.51 5.77
N THR A 41 -13.09 7.40 6.78
CA THR A 41 -12.71 7.68 8.17
C THR A 41 -11.86 6.53 8.72
N SER A 42 -11.09 6.80 9.77
CA SER A 42 -10.22 5.79 10.42
C SER A 42 -10.99 4.54 10.86
N ASP A 43 -12.27 4.68 11.20
CA ASP A 43 -13.14 3.57 11.61
C ASP A 43 -13.50 2.66 10.43
N GLU A 44 -13.84 3.24 9.27
CA GLU A 44 -14.12 2.46 8.04
C GLU A 44 -12.87 1.73 7.52
N LEU A 45 -11.67 2.26 7.78
CA LEU A 45 -10.40 1.58 7.47
C LEU A 45 -10.07 0.49 8.51
N SER A 46 -10.59 0.59 9.72
CA SER A 46 -10.41 -0.41 10.79
C SER A 46 -11.32 -1.63 10.58
N ASP A 47 -12.52 -1.41 10.05
CA ASP A 47 -13.45 -2.47 9.63
C ASP A 47 -12.92 -3.33 8.47
N MET A 48 -11.92 -2.85 7.72
CA MET A 48 -11.28 -3.65 6.67
C MET A 48 -10.31 -4.71 7.20
N PHE A 49 -9.97 -4.70 8.50
CA PHE A 49 -9.03 -5.63 9.13
C PHE A 49 -9.59 -6.24 10.42
N LEU A 50 -10.87 -6.65 10.41
CA LEU A 50 -11.49 -7.24 11.58
C LEU A 50 -10.86 -8.61 11.91
N VAL A 51 -10.48 -8.78 13.18
CA VAL A 51 -9.94 -10.06 13.68
C VAL A 51 -10.95 -11.21 13.53
N SER A 52 -12.24 -10.90 13.35
CA SER A 52 -13.33 -11.86 13.09
C SER A 52 -13.09 -12.72 11.85
N ASP A 53 -12.34 -12.22 10.87
CA ASP A 53 -12.23 -12.85 9.56
C ASP A 53 -11.13 -13.93 9.52
N TYR A 54 -10.29 -13.98 10.56
CA TYR A 54 -9.21 -14.94 10.67
C TYR A 54 -9.66 -16.18 11.45
N THR A 55 -9.45 -17.34 10.84
CA THR A 55 -9.85 -18.64 11.37
C THR A 55 -8.65 -19.45 11.83
N PHE A 56 -8.90 -20.61 12.44
CA PHE A 56 -7.83 -21.54 12.81
C PHE A 56 -7.02 -22.01 11.60
N GLU A 57 -7.67 -22.16 10.45
CA GLU A 57 -7.07 -22.62 9.20
C GLU A 57 -6.33 -21.49 8.45
N SER A 58 -6.74 -20.23 8.67
CA SER A 58 -6.12 -19.05 8.07
C SER A 58 -5.96 -17.94 9.11
N PRO A 59 -4.98 -18.07 10.02
CA PRO A 59 -4.78 -17.09 11.09
C PRO A 59 -4.09 -15.83 10.57
N TYR A 60 -4.33 -14.72 11.25
CA TYR A 60 -3.54 -13.50 11.07
C TYR A 60 -2.17 -13.67 11.72
N VAL A 61 -1.10 -13.29 11.02
CA VAL A 61 0.28 -13.40 11.51
C VAL A 61 1.01 -12.09 11.31
N VAL A 62 1.49 -11.50 12.40
CA VAL A 62 2.30 -10.27 12.39
C VAL A 62 3.69 -10.56 12.92
N MET A 63 4.69 -10.22 12.13
CA MET A 63 6.10 -10.32 12.49
C MET A 63 6.58 -9.04 13.19
N ASN A 64 7.36 -9.19 14.26
CA ASN A 64 8.05 -8.07 14.89
C ASN A 64 9.53 -8.00 14.48
N ALA A 65 10.20 -6.89 14.85
CA ALA A 65 11.61 -6.65 14.54
C ALA A 65 12.60 -7.67 15.16
N LYS A 66 12.14 -8.49 16.11
CA LYS A 66 12.92 -9.53 16.80
C LYS A 66 12.70 -10.93 16.20
N ASN A 67 12.11 -11.04 15.02
CA ASN A 67 11.72 -12.31 14.40
C ASN A 67 10.79 -13.15 15.29
N GLN A 68 9.84 -12.50 15.95
CA GLN A 68 8.75 -13.17 16.65
C GLN A 68 7.45 -12.94 15.87
N ALA A 69 6.63 -13.97 15.77
CA ALA A 69 5.33 -13.90 15.14
C ALA A 69 4.24 -13.84 16.20
N THR A 70 3.37 -12.84 16.14
CA THR A 70 2.10 -12.84 16.85
C THR A 70 1.04 -13.43 15.94
N VAL A 71 0.40 -14.51 16.40
CA VAL A 71 -0.64 -15.24 15.68
C VAL A 71 -1.98 -14.91 16.34
N MET A 72 -2.98 -14.54 15.55
CA MET A 72 -4.31 -14.16 16.01
C MET A 72 -5.40 -14.79 15.14
N PHE A 73 -6.42 -15.37 15.76
CA PHE A 73 -7.58 -15.91 15.05
C PHE A 73 -8.73 -16.17 16.01
N ASN A 74 -9.91 -16.43 15.44
CA ASN A 74 -11.10 -16.85 16.16
C ASN A 74 -11.52 -18.28 15.78
N THR A 75 -12.26 -18.91 16.67
CA THR A 75 -12.89 -20.21 16.48
C THR A 75 -14.41 -20.09 16.71
N SER A 76 -15.18 -20.90 15.99
CA SER A 76 -16.65 -20.92 16.11
C SER A 76 -17.12 -21.31 17.52
N SER A 77 -16.40 -22.23 18.16
CA SER A 77 -16.63 -22.72 19.52
C SER A 77 -15.42 -22.43 20.43
N ALA A 78 -15.63 -22.51 21.75
CA ALA A 78 -14.55 -22.32 22.70
C ALA A 78 -13.59 -23.52 22.67
N THR A 79 -12.34 -23.27 22.26
CA THR A 79 -11.31 -24.31 22.10
C THR A 79 -10.07 -23.96 22.90
N LYS A 80 -9.30 -24.97 23.30
CA LYS A 80 -7.95 -24.80 23.84
C LYS A 80 -6.96 -24.99 22.70
N ILE A 81 -6.08 -24.01 22.50
CA ILE A 81 -5.03 -24.08 21.48
C ILE A 81 -3.75 -24.60 22.11
N THR A 82 -3.05 -25.46 21.39
CA THR A 82 -1.69 -25.89 21.71
C THR A 82 -0.87 -25.77 20.44
N TYR A 83 0.35 -25.26 20.54
CA TYR A 83 1.26 -25.21 19.41
C TYR A 83 2.59 -25.86 19.73
N THR A 84 3.21 -26.45 18.72
CA THR A 84 4.52 -27.08 18.81
C THR A 84 5.47 -26.49 17.79
N PHE A 85 6.63 -26.03 18.25
CA PHE A 85 7.69 -25.48 17.42
C PHE A 85 9.06 -25.83 18.02
N GLN A 86 10.01 -26.30 17.20
CA GLN A 86 11.37 -26.68 17.64
C GLN A 86 11.38 -27.63 18.86
N ASN A 87 10.53 -28.66 18.84
CA ASN A 87 10.33 -29.63 19.93
C ASN A 87 9.81 -29.03 21.25
N LYS A 88 9.35 -27.78 21.25
CA LYS A 88 8.68 -27.15 22.39
C LYS A 88 7.19 -27.10 22.13
N THR A 89 6.42 -27.63 23.08
CA THR A 89 4.96 -27.58 23.04
C THR A 89 4.47 -26.58 24.08
N ILE A 90 3.63 -25.64 23.64
CA ILE A 90 3.06 -24.59 24.47
C ILE A 90 1.54 -24.70 24.37
N SER A 91 0.88 -24.83 25.51
CA SER A 91 -0.58 -24.91 25.59
C SER A 91 -1.14 -23.58 26.08
N GLY A 92 -2.18 -23.09 25.42
CA GLY A 92 -2.95 -21.94 25.84
C GLY A 92 -3.63 -22.19 27.20
N PRO A 93 -3.91 -21.13 27.97
CA PRO A 93 -4.34 -21.26 29.36
C PRO A 93 -5.76 -21.80 29.52
N SER A 94 -6.67 -21.51 28.60
CA SER A 94 -8.11 -21.77 28.76
C SER A 94 -8.82 -22.06 27.43
N PHE A 95 -10.09 -22.47 27.52
CA PHE A 95 -10.98 -22.63 26.38
C PHE A 95 -11.62 -21.29 26.03
N THR A 96 -11.22 -20.69 24.92
CA THR A 96 -11.73 -19.39 24.45
C THR A 96 -12.12 -19.45 22.97
N LYS A 97 -12.86 -18.45 22.50
CA LYS A 97 -13.16 -18.28 21.06
C LYS A 97 -12.12 -17.43 20.34
N SER A 98 -11.44 -16.54 21.07
CA SER A 98 -10.39 -15.69 20.53
C SER A 98 -9.05 -16.13 21.06
N HIS A 99 -8.07 -16.22 20.14
CA HIS A 99 -6.76 -16.77 20.41
C HIS A 99 -5.69 -15.80 19.95
N GLN A 100 -4.75 -15.53 20.84
CA GLN A 100 -3.56 -14.75 20.54
C GLN A 100 -2.36 -15.35 21.28
N PHE A 101 -1.26 -15.56 20.56
CA PHE A 101 0.00 -15.98 21.16
C PHE A 101 1.18 -15.52 20.30
N THR A 102 2.36 -15.47 20.93
CA THR A 102 3.60 -15.08 20.27
C THR A 102 4.54 -16.27 20.19
N ILE A 103 5.03 -16.55 18.98
CA ILE A 103 6.03 -17.57 18.68
C ILE A 103 7.39 -16.88 18.57
N SER A 104 8.35 -17.34 19.34
CA SER A 104 9.72 -16.80 19.36
C SER A 104 10.71 -17.79 18.75
N GLY A 105 11.88 -17.28 18.34
CA GLY A 105 12.97 -18.10 17.82
C GLY A 105 12.79 -18.55 16.37
N LEU A 106 12.01 -17.80 15.59
CA LEU A 106 11.86 -18.05 14.16
C LEU A 106 13.18 -17.75 13.44
N LYS A 107 13.59 -18.67 12.57
CA LYS A 107 14.80 -18.53 11.75
C LYS A 107 14.42 -17.93 10.40
N SER A 108 15.38 -17.32 9.70
CA SER A 108 15.17 -16.91 8.32
C SER A 108 14.74 -18.11 7.46
N GLY A 109 13.85 -17.88 6.49
CA GLY A 109 13.23 -18.91 5.67
C GLY A 109 11.91 -19.41 6.24
N GLN A 110 11.49 -20.59 5.79
CA GLN A 110 10.25 -21.24 6.19
C GLN A 110 10.36 -21.85 7.59
N ASN A 111 9.39 -21.53 8.44
CA ASN A 111 9.22 -22.13 9.76
C ASN A 111 7.87 -22.86 9.76
N HIS A 112 7.87 -24.14 10.11
CA HIS A 112 6.64 -24.93 10.24
C HIS A 112 6.26 -25.07 11.71
N ILE A 113 5.04 -24.69 12.04
CA ILE A 113 4.48 -24.72 13.38
C ILE A 113 3.27 -25.63 13.36
N SER A 114 3.25 -26.64 14.22
CA SER A 114 2.07 -27.47 14.41
C SER A 114 1.10 -26.75 15.35
N LEU A 115 -0.11 -26.48 14.89
CA LEU A 115 -1.21 -25.92 15.68
C LEU A 115 -2.22 -27.03 15.95
N LYS A 116 -2.64 -27.18 17.19
CA LYS A 116 -3.69 -28.11 17.61
C LYS A 116 -4.78 -27.34 18.33
N LYS A 117 -6.03 -27.44 17.85
CA LYS A 117 -7.21 -27.02 18.61
C LYS A 117 -7.87 -28.23 19.24
N VAL A 118 -8.31 -28.09 20.49
CA VAL A 118 -9.08 -29.09 21.22
C VAL A 118 -10.36 -28.44 21.72
N ASP A 119 -11.51 -29.02 21.42
CA ASP A 119 -12.80 -28.54 21.94
C ASP A 119 -13.06 -29.07 23.37
N LYS A 120 -14.13 -28.58 23.99
CA LYS A 120 -14.52 -29.05 25.35
C LYS A 120 -14.96 -30.51 25.40
N ASN A 121 -15.29 -31.11 24.26
CA ASN A 121 -15.67 -32.51 24.13
C ASN A 121 -14.45 -33.44 23.92
N GLY A 122 -13.24 -32.87 23.85
CA GLY A 122 -12.00 -33.60 23.62
C GLY A 122 -11.69 -33.89 22.15
N GLN A 123 -12.53 -33.43 21.21
CA GLN A 123 -12.22 -33.53 19.78
C GLN A 123 -11.07 -32.59 19.45
N SER A 124 -10.13 -33.07 18.63
CA SER A 124 -8.97 -32.28 18.25
C SER A 124 -8.70 -32.27 16.76
N LEU A 125 -8.30 -31.10 16.26
CA LEU A 125 -7.79 -30.92 14.90
C LEU A 125 -6.37 -30.36 14.98
N THR A 126 -5.50 -30.84 14.11
CA THR A 126 -4.12 -30.37 13.98
C THR A 126 -3.87 -29.86 12.57
N GLU A 127 -3.31 -28.66 12.48
CA GLU A 127 -2.94 -27.97 11.24
C GLU A 127 -1.48 -27.53 11.29
N THR A 128 -0.88 -27.28 10.13
CA THR A 128 0.49 -26.77 10.04
C THR A 128 0.46 -25.32 9.56
N LEU A 129 0.86 -24.40 10.43
CA LEU A 129 1.10 -23.01 10.09
C LEU A 129 2.52 -22.84 9.55
N THR A 130 2.66 -22.31 8.34
CA THR A 130 3.96 -21.97 7.76
C THR A 130 4.18 -20.46 7.85
N ILE A 131 5.30 -20.04 8.43
CA ILE A 131 5.70 -18.64 8.56
C ILE A 131 7.02 -18.42 7.84
N ASP A 132 6.98 -17.59 6.80
CA ASP A 132 8.15 -17.14 6.07
C ASP A 132 8.79 -15.93 6.76
N VAL A 133 10.02 -16.11 7.23
CA VAL A 133 10.82 -15.00 7.76
C VAL A 133 11.80 -14.54 6.70
N PRO A 134 11.74 -13.29 6.23
CA PRO A 134 12.66 -12.80 5.22
C PRO A 134 14.09 -12.89 5.73
N GLU A 135 14.99 -13.37 4.87
CA GLU A 135 16.42 -13.29 5.16
C GLU A 135 16.81 -11.83 5.34
N LYS A 136 17.47 -11.53 6.47
CA LYS A 136 18.16 -10.25 6.61
C LYS A 136 19.24 -10.21 5.54
N LYS A 137 18.97 -9.53 4.43
CA LYS A 137 20.03 -9.14 3.49
C LYS A 137 21.05 -8.37 4.31
N THR A 138 22.21 -8.96 4.54
CA THR A 138 23.37 -8.23 5.03
C THR A 138 23.81 -7.31 3.90
N SER A 139 23.08 -6.21 3.68
CA SER A 139 23.61 -5.12 2.90
C SER A 139 24.85 -4.68 3.66
N LYS A 140 26.05 -4.97 3.12
CA LYS A 140 27.26 -4.26 3.51
C LYS A 140 26.87 -2.78 3.45
N LYS A 141 26.77 -2.12 4.61
CA LYS A 141 26.41 -0.71 4.69
C LYS A 141 27.46 0.04 3.87
N LYS A 142 27.15 0.43 2.63
CA LYS A 142 27.83 1.57 2.03
C LYS A 142 27.38 2.76 2.88
N HIS A 143 28.34 3.37 3.55
CA HIS A 143 28.18 4.56 4.35
C HIS A 143 27.54 5.65 3.47
N TRP A 144 26.22 5.82 3.58
CA TRP A 144 25.50 6.89 2.93
C TRP A 144 25.50 8.07 3.89
N SER A 145 26.32 9.07 3.56
CA SER A 145 26.38 10.34 4.24
C SER A 145 25.00 11.00 4.25
N TYR A 146 24.58 11.40 5.46
CA TYR A 146 23.49 12.31 5.81
C TYR A 146 22.84 13.06 4.63
N LEU A 147 21.64 12.62 4.21
CA LEU A 147 20.72 13.52 3.52
C LEU A 147 20.05 14.40 4.57
N SER A 148 20.60 15.60 4.76
CA SER A 148 19.89 16.71 5.39
C SER A 148 18.69 17.03 4.50
N PHE A 149 17.48 16.81 5.01
CA PHE A 149 16.30 17.44 4.44
C PHE A 149 16.39 18.93 4.76
N LYS A 150 16.97 19.72 3.83
CA LYS A 150 16.67 21.15 3.81
C LYS A 150 15.19 21.26 3.50
N ASN A 151 14.45 21.69 4.52
CA ASN A 151 13.07 22.10 4.39
C ASN A 151 12.99 23.16 3.27
N LEU A 152 12.54 22.74 2.09
CA LEU A 152 12.15 23.61 0.99
C LEU A 152 10.63 23.84 1.07
N ALA A 153 10.14 24.23 2.24
CA ALA A 153 8.97 25.09 2.30
C ALA A 153 9.38 26.37 1.58
N ALA A 154 9.23 26.37 0.25
CA ALA A 154 9.26 27.56 -0.55
C ALA A 154 8.23 28.50 0.07
N THR A 155 8.74 29.53 0.73
CA THR A 155 8.07 30.76 1.06
C THR A 155 7.25 31.17 -0.16
N ARG A 156 5.95 30.90 -0.14
CA ARG A 156 5.02 31.60 -1.03
C ARG A 156 4.90 32.99 -0.43
N GLU A 157 5.77 33.90 -0.86
CA GLU A 157 5.49 35.32 -0.75
C GLU A 157 4.20 35.58 -1.54
N LEU A 158 3.10 35.81 -0.82
CA LEU A 158 1.95 36.47 -1.39
C LEU A 158 2.31 37.96 -1.48
N LYS A 159 2.76 38.40 -2.65
CA LYS A 159 2.60 39.81 -3.02
C LYS A 159 1.13 40.01 -3.34
N GLN A 160 0.45 40.66 -2.42
CA GLN A 160 -0.82 41.30 -2.69
C GLN A 160 -0.50 42.66 -3.33
N ASP A 161 -0.54 42.71 -4.65
CA ASP A 161 -0.61 43.97 -5.38
C ASP A 161 -2.05 44.17 -5.84
N GLU A 162 -2.51 45.41 -5.64
CA GLU A 162 -3.83 46.04 -5.85
C GLU A 162 -4.92 45.86 -4.77
#